data_AF-A0A1H9Z5L2-F1
#
_entry.id   AF-A0A1H9Z5L2-F1
#
_cell.length_a   1.000
_cell.length_b   1.000
_cell.length_c   1.000
_cell.angle_alpha   90.00
_cell.angle_beta   90.00
_cell.angle_gamma   90.00
#
_symmetry.space_group_name_H-M   'P 1'
#
loop_
_entity.id
_entity.type
_entity.pdbx_description
1 polymer ?
#
loop_
_entity_poly.entity_id
_entity_poly.type
_entity_poly.pdbx_seq_one_letter_code
_entity_poly.pdbx_strand_id
1 'polypeptide(L)' 'MSTAPNPIQLQKHLSGVDYPASKDDLVRAARDHGADDDIVKALENMPDREYDGPNAVSQAVTKK' A
#
# COMPACT_ATOMS: atom_id res chain seq x y z
N MET A 1 -0.43 15.79 15.16
CA MET A 1 -1.05 14.44 15.03
C MET A 1 -0.34 13.75 13.88
N SER A 2 0.18 12.55 14.11
CA SER A 2 1.13 11.88 13.23
C SER A 2 0.41 11.30 12.00
N THR A 3 0.40 12.06 10.90
CA THR A 3 -0.23 11.73 9.61
C THR A 3 0.60 10.77 8.74
N ALA A 4 1.46 9.95 9.36
CA ALA A 4 2.26 8.99 8.61
C ALA A 4 1.45 7.70 8.44
N PRO A 5 1.29 7.16 7.21
CA PRO A 5 0.64 5.88 7.01
C PRO A 5 1.39 4.82 7.83
N ASN A 6 0.71 4.26 8.84
CA ASN A 6 1.30 3.23 9.68
C ASN A 6 1.49 1.95 8.84
N PRO A 7 2.72 1.49 8.60
CA PRO A 7 2.96 0.31 7.77
C PRO A 7 2.28 -0.94 8.36
N ILE A 8 2.13 -1.01 9.68
CA ILE A 8 1.41 -2.10 10.36
C ILE A 8 -0.08 -2.13 9.97
N GLN A 9 -0.73 -0.96 9.86
CA GLN A 9 -2.13 -0.90 9.43
C GLN A 9 -2.25 -1.20 7.94
N LEU A 10 -1.32 -0.69 7.13
CA LEU A 10 -1.24 -1.01 5.71
C LEU A 10 -1.13 -2.52 5.47
N GLN A 11 -0.22 -3.19 6.18
CA GLN A 11 -0.05 -4.64 6.10
C GLN A 11 -1.35 -5.37 6.43
N LYS A 12 -2.09 -4.96 7.47
CA LYS A 12 -3.38 -5.58 7.80
C LYS A 12 -4.42 -5.45 6.68
N HIS A 13 -4.52 -4.28 6.05
CA HIS A 13 -5.49 -4.06 4.96
C HIS A 13 -5.08 -4.80 3.69
N LEU A 14 -3.78 -5.00 3.47
CA LEU A 14 -3.24 -5.65 2.28
C LEU A 14 -2.94 -7.15 2.43
N SER A 15 -3.16 -7.74 3.60
CA SER A 15 -2.99 -9.19 3.84
C SER A 15 -4.02 -10.07 3.13
N GLY A 16 -5.02 -9.49 2.46
CA GLY A 16 -6.05 -10.21 1.70
C GLY A 16 -6.00 -9.98 0.19
N VAL A 17 -4.99 -9.27 -0.30
CA VAL A 17 -4.81 -9.04 -1.74
C VAL A 17 -4.14 -10.26 -2.37
N ASP A 18 -4.65 -10.70 -3.52
CA ASP A 18 -3.99 -11.74 -4.33
C ASP A 18 -2.73 -11.15 -4.98
N TYR A 19 -1.58 -11.72 -4.64
CA TYR A 19 -0.28 -11.33 -5.19
C TYR A 19 0.18 -12.33 -6.26
N PRO A 20 0.94 -11.90 -7.28
CA PRO A 20 1.51 -10.56 -7.50
C PRO A 20 0.46 -9.53 -7.94
N ALA A 21 0.59 -8.30 -7.43
CA ALA A 21 -0.28 -7.17 -7.77
C ALA A 21 0.54 -5.98 -8.28
N SER A 22 0.01 -5.27 -9.28
CA SER A 22 0.61 -4.04 -9.78
C SER A 22 0.35 -2.87 -8.83
N LYS A 23 1.12 -1.78 -8.98
CA LYS A 23 0.87 -0.53 -8.22
C LYS A 23 -0.59 -0.07 -8.34
N ASP A 24 -1.16 -0.14 -9.54
CA ASP A 24 -2.55 0.29 -9.80
C ASP A 24 -3.56 -0.62 -9.09
N ASP A 25 -3.34 -1.94 -9.14
CA ASP A 25 -4.15 -2.91 -8.42
C ASP A 25 -4.08 -2.70 -6.91
N LEU A 26 -2.90 -2.39 -6.37
CA LEU A 26 -2.73 -2.07 -4.96
C LEU A 26 -3.44 -0.78 -4.56
N VAL A 27 -3.37 0.26 -5.39
CA VAL A 27 -4.09 1.52 -5.17
C VAL A 27 -5.60 1.27 -5.15
N ARG A 28 -6.11 0.49 -6.11
CA ARG A 28 -7.52 0.12 -6.19
C ARG A 28 -7.95 -0.72 -5.00
N ALA A 29 -7.19 -1.77 -4.67
CA ALA A 29 -7.47 -2.65 -3.54
C ALA A 29 -7.41 -1.86 -2.21
N ALA A 30 -6.38 -1.06 -1.99
CA ALA A 30 -6.29 -0.22 -0.79
C ALA A 30 -7.49 0.72 -0.67
N ARG A 31 -7.90 1.36 -1.77
CA ARG A 31 -9.07 2.25 -1.79
C ARG A 31 -10.38 1.50 -1.52
N ASP A 32 -10.55 0.30 -2.09
CA ASP A 32 -11.72 -0.57 -1.86
C ASP A 32 -11.79 -1.07 -0.41
N HIS A 33 -10.63 -1.40 0.17
CA HIS A 33 -10.48 -1.80 1.57
C HIS A 33 -10.59 -0.63 2.56
N GLY A 34 -10.83 0.61 2.09
CA GLY A 34 -10.98 1.78 2.95
C GLY A 34 -9.67 2.29 3.56
N ALA A 35 -8.55 2.10 2.88
CA ALA A 35 -7.29 2.69 3.28
C ALA A 35 -7.34 4.22 3.21
N ASP A 36 -6.63 4.87 4.13
CA ASP A 36 -6.55 6.32 4.21
C ASP A 36 -5.99 6.95 2.93
N ASP A 37 -6.41 8.17 2.62
CA ASP A 37 -5.90 8.97 1.49
C ASP A 37 -4.36 9.10 1.50
N ASP A 38 -3.74 9.17 2.69
CA ASP A 38 -2.28 9.20 2.82
C ASP A 38 -1.61 7.89 2.36
N ILE A 39 -2.26 6.74 2.62
CA ILE A 39 -1.79 5.44 2.12
C ILE A 39 -1.92 5.40 0.60
N VAL A 40 -3.10 5.77 0.08
CA VAL A 40 -3.36 5.77 -1.37
C VAL A 40 -2.36 6.66 -2.10
N LYS A 41 -2.12 7.88 -1.61
CA LYS A 41 -1.10 8.77 -2.17
C LYS A 41 0.31 8.20 -2.08
N ALA A 42 0.66 7.53 -0.98
CA ALA A 42 1.96 6.88 -0.87
C ALA A 42 2.12 5.77 -1.92
N LEU A 43 1.06 4.98 -2.17
CA LEU A 43 1.01 3.95 -3.21
C LEU A 43 1.10 4.56 -4.62
N GLU A 44 0.42 5.67 -4.89
CA GLU A 44 0.49 6.36 -6.19
C GLU A 44 1.88 6.93 -6.49
N ASN A 45 2.64 7.32 -5.45
CA ASN A 45 4.01 7.80 -5.57
C ASN A 45 5.06 6.68 -5.68
N MET A 46 4.65 5.41 -5.54
CA MET A 46 5.57 4.28 -5.66
C MET A 46 5.93 3.98 -7.12
N PRO A 47 7.11 3.39 -7.36
CA PRO A 47 7.50 2.95 -8.68
C PRO A 47 6.51 1.91 -9.23
N ASP A 48 6.26 1.98 -10.52
CA ASP A 48 5.40 1.01 -11.22
C ASP A 48 6.15 -0.33 -11.34
N ARG A 49 5.85 -1.25 -10.43
CA ARG A 49 6.41 -2.61 -10.38
C ARG A 49 5.37 -3.57 -9.81
N GLU A 50 5.62 -4.85 -10.01
CA GLU A 50 4.89 -5.89 -9.30
C GLU A 50 5.37 -5.95 -7.84
N TYR A 51 4.39 -6.09 -6.97
CA TYR A 51 4.58 -6.28 -5.54
C TYR A 51 4.07 -7.68 -5.20
N ASP A 52 4.92 -8.46 -4.54
CA ASP A 52 4.60 -9.85 -4.18
C ASP A 52 3.95 -9.98 -2.80
N GLY A 53 3.70 -8.85 -2.13
CA GLY A 53 3.12 -8.90 -0.80
C GLY A 53 2.99 -7.55 -0.10
N PRO A 54 2.26 -7.53 1.02
CA PRO A 54 2.08 -6.33 1.83
C PRO A 54 3.40 -5.80 2.39
N ASN A 55 4.41 -6.68 2.56
CA ASN A 55 5.76 -6.32 2.93
C ASN A 55 6.45 -5.43 1.89
N ALA A 56 6.31 -5.74 0.60
CA ALA A 56 6.95 -5.00 -0.47
C ALA A 56 6.35 -3.58 -0.57
N VAL A 57 5.03 -3.48 -0.39
CA VAL A 57 4.31 -2.20 -0.34
C VAL A 57 4.71 -1.38 0.89
N SER A 58 4.73 -2.01 2.06
CA SER A 58 5.10 -1.36 3.32
C SER A 58 6.52 -0.81 3.28
N GLN A 59 7.46 -1.56 2.69
CA GLN A 59 8.82 -1.07 2.47
C GLN A 59 8.85 0.12 1.52
N ALA A 60 8.05 0.10 0.45
CA ALA A 60 8.02 1.16 -0.54
C ALA A 60 7.43 2.48 0.01
N VAL A 61 6.46 2.42 0.92
CA VAL A 61 5.91 3.62 1.60
C VAL A 61 6.76 4.11 2.78
N THR A 62 7.48 3.22 3.49
CA THR A 62 8.33 3.58 4.64
C THR A 62 9.64 4.23 4.21
N LYS A 63 10.16 3.90 3.03
CA LYS A 63 11.45 4.39 2.55
C LYS A 63 11.29 5.83 2.02
N LYS A 64 11.31 6.80 2.94
CA LYS A 64 11.56 8.21 2.63
C LYS A 64 13.05 8.49 2.49
#